data_AF-A0A7W1SUE0-F1
#
_entry.id   AF-A0A7W1SUE0-F1
#
_cell.length_a   1.000
_cell.length_b   1.000
_cell.length_c   1.000
_cell.angle_alpha   90.00
_cell.angle_beta   90.00
_cell.angle_gamma   90.00
#
_symmetry.space_group_name_H-M   'P 1'
#
loop_
_entity.id
_entity.type
_entity.pdbx_description
1 polymer ?
#
loop_
_entity_poly.entity_id
_entity_poly.type
_entity_poly.pdbx_seq_one_letter_code
_entity_poly.pdbx_strand_id
1 'polypeptide(L)'
;MPQRITTTTHQWVAAACIPVDPKAAKRAVDRQSVRAYMLDQDLKIPILDVYCENCRRPWEDVADIKRCEAAESNEHLRGGPIGERTKRRHSYHNCFDEGCPPDEVAEA
;
A
#
# COMPACT_ATOMS: atom_id res chain seq x y z
N MET A 1 -13.14 -8.40 -11.40
CA MET A 1 -12.45 -7.21 -10.86
C MET A 1 -13.34 -6.59 -9.79
N PRO A 2 -12.88 -6.37 -8.55
CA PRO A 2 -13.71 -5.72 -7.53
C PRO A 2 -14.05 -4.31 -8.01
N GLN A 3 -15.33 -3.95 -7.97
CA GLN A 3 -15.83 -2.67 -8.45
C GLN A 3 -15.26 -1.56 -7.55
N ARG A 4 -14.64 -0.54 -8.14
CA ARG A 4 -14.21 0.66 -7.40
C ARG A 4 -15.46 1.40 -6.96
N ILE A 5 -15.83 1.25 -5.69
CA ILE A 5 -16.85 2.08 -5.06
C ILE A 5 -16.24 3.47 -4.94
N THR A 6 -16.55 4.38 -5.87
CA THR A 6 -16.18 5.79 -5.81
C THR A 6 -17.07 6.49 -4.78
N THR A 7 -16.89 6.17 -3.51
CA THR A 7 -17.48 6.94 -2.42
C THR A 7 -16.73 8.27 -2.32
N THR A 8 -17.47 9.38 -2.29
CA THR A 8 -16.89 10.73 -2.11
C THR A 8 -16.30 10.90 -0.70
N THR A 9 -16.62 9.99 0.22
CA THR A 9 -16.18 9.98 1.61
C THR A 9 -14.93 9.12 1.80
N HIS A 10 -14.11 9.49 2.79
CA HIS A 10 -12.93 8.70 3.15
C HIS A 10 -13.31 7.30 3.67
N GLN A 11 -12.57 6.28 3.21
CA GLN A 11 -12.59 4.93 3.75
C GLN A 11 -11.35 4.74 4.62
N TRP A 12 -11.53 4.48 5.92
CA TRP A 12 -10.43 4.45 6.89
C TRP A 12 -9.92 3.04 7.13
N VAL A 13 -8.59 2.90 7.11
CA VAL A 13 -7.89 1.66 7.43
C VAL A 13 -6.82 1.98 8.47
N ALA A 14 -6.73 1.13 9.50
CA ALA A 14 -5.67 1.18 10.49
C ALA A 14 -4.58 0.17 10.11
N ALA A 15 -3.36 0.65 9.88
CA ALA A 15 -2.18 -0.20 9.90
C ALA A 15 -1.84 -0.52 11.34
N ALA A 16 -1.77 -1.81 11.68
CA ALA A 16 -1.61 -2.25 13.04
C ALA A 16 -0.55 -3.35 13.15
N CYS A 17 0.14 -3.38 14.28
CA CYS A 17 1.10 -4.42 14.61
C CYS A 17 0.39 -5.53 15.38
N ILE A 18 0.32 -6.72 14.80
CA ILE A 18 -0.29 -7.88 15.44
C ILE A 18 0.82 -8.81 15.93
N PRO A 19 1.04 -8.96 17.25
CA PRO A 19 1.97 -9.96 17.76
C PRO A 19 1.41 -11.34 17.47
N VAL A 20 2.23 -12.20 16.88
CA VAL A 20 1.86 -13.57 16.51
C VAL A 20 2.92 -14.55 17.00
N ASP A 21 2.48 -15.74 17.42
CA ASP A 21 3.40 -16.84 17.70
C ASP A 21 4.01 -17.39 16.39
N PRO A 22 5.12 -18.15 16.44
CA PRO A 22 5.79 -18.67 15.23
C PRO A 22 4.90 -19.52 14.32
N LYS A 23 3.92 -20.26 14.87
CA LYS A 23 2.99 -21.11 14.10
C LYS A 23 1.93 -20.27 13.39
N ALA A 24 1.43 -19.24 14.05
CA ALA A 24 0.54 -18.24 13.46
C ALA A 24 1.28 -17.43 12.38
N ALA A 25 2.53 -17.02 12.63
CA ALA A 25 3.38 -16.32 11.66
C ALA A 25 3.58 -17.13 10.37
N LYS A 26 3.94 -18.41 10.48
CA LYS A 26 4.09 -19.30 9.33
C LYS A 26 2.80 -19.39 8.51
N ARG A 27 1.66 -19.60 9.17
CA ARG A 27 0.35 -19.65 8.50
C ARG A 27 -0.04 -18.34 7.84
N ALA A 28 0.31 -17.20 8.44
CA ALA A 28 0.02 -15.89 7.89
C ALA A 28 0.76 -15.65 6.57
N VAL A 29 2.02 -16.08 6.47
CA VAL A 29 2.79 -16.06 5.22
C VAL A 29 2.13 -16.96 4.17
N ASP A 30 1.82 -18.21 4.53
CA ASP A 30 1.27 -19.20 3.59
C ASP A 30 -0.12 -18.79 3.05
N ARG A 31 -0.95 -18.13 3.88
CA ARG A 31 -2.35 -17.80 3.55
C ARG A 31 -2.59 -16.33 3.26
N GLN A 32 -1.54 -15.50 3.34
CA GLN A 32 -1.61 -14.04 3.20
C GLN A 32 -2.71 -13.40 4.07
N SER A 33 -3.04 -14.01 5.21
CA SER A 33 -4.12 -13.58 6.10
C SER A 33 -3.93 -14.10 7.52
N VAL A 34 -4.34 -13.30 8.49
CA VAL A 34 -4.40 -13.68 9.91
C VAL A 34 -5.87 -13.81 10.30
N ARG A 35 -6.28 -14.95 10.86
CA ARG A 35 -7.66 -15.12 11.32
C ARG A 35 -7.80 -14.62 12.77
N ALA A 36 -8.86 -13.88 13.04
CA ALA A 36 -9.12 -13.24 14.33
C ALA A 36 -9.14 -14.21 15.53
N TYR A 37 -9.56 -15.48 15.35
CA TYR A 37 -9.54 -16.47 16.44
C TYR A 37 -8.15 -16.97 16.83
N MET A 38 -7.10 -16.66 16.06
CA MET A 38 -5.71 -16.93 16.43
C MET A 38 -5.12 -15.83 17.31
N LEU A 39 -5.89 -14.77 17.58
CA LEU A 39 -5.56 -13.67 18.46
C LEU A 39 -6.36 -13.87 19.77
N ASP A 40 -5.74 -13.60 20.91
CA ASP A 40 -6.45 -13.65 22.19
C ASP A 40 -7.65 -12.69 22.19
N GLN A 41 -8.75 -13.09 22.84
CA GLN A 41 -9.99 -12.30 22.83
C GLN A 41 -9.84 -10.92 23.50
N ASP A 42 -8.82 -10.75 24.35
CA ASP A 42 -8.48 -9.48 25.01
C ASP A 42 -7.23 -8.82 24.41
N LEU A 43 -6.79 -9.23 23.22
CA LEU A 43 -5.58 -8.71 22.61
C LEU A 43 -5.76 -7.23 22.22
N LYS A 44 -5.03 -6.34 22.92
CA LYS A 44 -4.86 -4.95 22.49
C LYS A 44 -3.88 -4.90 21.32
N ILE A 45 -4.37 -4.43 20.17
CA ILE A 45 -3.56 -4.32 18.96
C ILE A 45 -2.99 -2.89 18.90
N PRO A 46 -1.66 -2.70 18.96
CA PRO A 46 -1.05 -1.41 18.73
C PRO A 46 -1.26 -0.96 17.28
N ILE A 47 -1.76 0.27 17.12
CA ILE A 47 -1.95 0.91 15.82
C ILE A 47 -0.67 1.69 15.49
N LEU A 48 -0.17 1.50 14.27
CA LEU A 48 0.97 2.25 13.73
C LEU A 48 0.50 3.53 13.06
N ASP A 49 -0.55 3.42 12.25
CA ASP A 49 -1.06 4.53 11.46
C ASP A 49 -2.53 4.31 11.12
N VAL A 50 -3.27 5.40 10.93
CA VAL A 50 -4.66 5.38 10.45
C VAL A 50 -4.71 6.28 9.23
N TYR A 51 -5.06 5.71 8.08
CA TYR A 51 -5.05 6.43 6.82
C TYR A 51 -6.27 6.09 5.96
N CYS A 52 -6.54 6.92 4.97
CA CYS A 52 -7.60 6.63 4.01
C CYS A 52 -7.12 5.63 2.95
N GLU A 53 -7.83 4.52 2.75
CA GLU A 53 -7.49 3.50 1.77
C GLU A 53 -7.39 4.03 0.33
N ASN A 54 -8.20 5.05 0.03
CA ASN A 54 -8.31 5.63 -1.30
C ASN A 54 -7.20 6.66 -1.57
N CYS A 55 -7.09 7.71 -0.76
CA CYS A 55 -6.09 8.77 -0.98
C CYS A 55 -4.75 8.55 -0.25
N ARG A 56 -4.63 7.49 0.55
CA ARG A 56 -3.42 7.10 1.29
C ARG A 56 -2.84 8.17 2.22
N ARG A 57 -3.62 9.22 2.51
CA ARG A 57 -3.25 10.25 3.49
C ARG A 57 -3.60 9.80 4.92
N PRO A 58 -2.74 10.15 5.90
CA PRO A 58 -3.00 9.86 7.30
C PRO A 58 -4.20 10.67 7.79
N TRP A 59 -4.89 10.15 8.81
CA TRP A 59 -6.09 10.76 9.40
C TRP A 59 -5.84 12.20 9.82
N GLU A 60 -4.70 12.50 10.44
CA GLU A 60 -4.36 13.82 10.96
C GLU A 60 -4.36 14.91 9.88
N ASP A 61 -4.00 14.58 8.64
CA ASP A 61 -3.91 15.53 7.53
C ASP A 61 -5.27 15.84 6.88
N VAL A 62 -6.24 14.93 7.05
CA VAL A 62 -7.51 14.97 6.30
C VAL A 62 -8.75 14.86 7.18
N ALA A 63 -8.61 14.86 8.51
CA ALA A 63 -9.71 14.74 9.46
C ALA A 63 -10.79 15.82 9.26
N ASP A 64 -10.36 17.04 8.92
CA ASP A 64 -11.26 18.18 8.70
C ASP A 64 -11.82 18.25 7.26
N ILE A 65 -11.27 17.44 6.35
CA ILE A 65 -11.64 17.43 4.94
C ILE A 65 -12.67 16.33 4.70
N LYS A 66 -13.90 16.73 4.37
CA LYS A 66 -15.00 15.76 4.16
C LYS A 66 -14.90 14.95 2.87
N ARG A 67 -14.20 15.49 1.85
CA ARG A 67 -14.13 14.90 0.51
C ARG A 67 -12.78 14.23 0.28
N CYS A 68 -12.84 12.98 -0.16
CA CYS A 68 -11.65 12.24 -0.55
C CYS A 68 -11.17 12.72 -1.92
N GLU A 69 -9.95 13.27 -1.98
CA GLU A 69 -9.33 13.70 -3.24
C GLU A 69 -9.23 12.57 -4.27
N ALA A 70 -9.04 11.32 -3.81
CA ALA A 70 -9.00 10.15 -4.70
C ALA A 70 -10.34 9.82 -5.37
N ALA A 71 -11.45 10.37 -4.88
CA ALA A 71 -12.75 10.30 -5.57
C ALA A 71 -12.81 11.25 -6.77
N GLU A 72 -12.04 12.33 -6.76
CA GLU A 72 -11.97 13.33 -7.82
C GLU A 72 -10.81 13.06 -8.79
N SER A 73 -9.61 12.79 -8.26
CA SER A 73 -8.38 12.63 -9.03
C SER A 73 -7.34 11.77 -8.30
N ASN A 74 -6.68 10.87 -9.03
CA ASN A 74 -5.57 10.05 -8.51
C ASN A 74 -4.19 10.68 -8.75
N GLU A 75 -4.12 11.95 -9.16
CA GLU A 75 -2.85 12.60 -9.51
C GLU A 75 -1.90 12.73 -8.32
N HIS A 76 -2.43 13.02 -7.13
CA HIS A 76 -1.66 13.12 -5.89
C HIS A 76 -0.92 11.82 -5.53
N LEU A 77 -1.40 10.66 -5.97
CA LEU A 77 -0.75 9.36 -5.74
C LEU A 77 0.35 9.02 -6.75
N ARG A 78 0.38 9.69 -7.91
CA ARG A 78 1.29 9.35 -9.00
C ARG A 78 2.73 9.84 -8.77
N GLY A 79 2.92 10.78 -7.86
CA GLY A 79 4.24 11.34 -7.55
C GLY A 79 4.84 12.16 -8.70
N GLY A 80 3.99 12.78 -9.52
CA GLY A 80 4.38 13.61 -10.67
C GLY A 80 3.57 13.30 -11.95
N PRO A 81 3.74 14.11 -13.01
CA PRO A 81 3.09 13.89 -14.29
C PRO A 81 3.57 12.60 -14.97
N ILE A 82 2.66 11.96 -15.71
CA ILE A 82 2.96 10.74 -16.45
C ILE A 82 4.00 11.05 -17.52
N GLY A 83 5.12 10.31 -17.48
CA GLY A 83 6.20 10.41 -18.47
C GLY A 83 7.44 11.15 -17.99
N GLU A 84 7.35 11.92 -16.90
CA GLU A 84 8.51 12.67 -16.36
C GLU A 84 9.26 11.92 -15.25
N ARG A 85 8.73 10.79 -14.77
CA ARG A 85 9.42 9.99 -13.76
C ARG A 85 10.75 9.48 -14.32
N THR A 86 11.86 10.00 -13.80
CA THR A 86 13.19 9.51 -14.13
C THR A 86 13.26 8.01 -13.90
N LYS A 87 13.56 7.25 -14.97
CA LYS A 87 13.80 5.81 -14.86
C LYS A 87 14.95 5.57 -13.89
N ARG A 88 14.84 4.54 -13.06
CA ARG A 88 15.93 4.15 -12.15
C ARG A 88 17.15 3.79 -13.00
N ARG A 89 18.32 4.29 -12.62
CA ARG A 89 19.58 3.96 -13.28
C ARG A 89 20.00 2.57 -12.82
N HIS A 90 20.09 1.60 -13.72
CA HIS A 90 20.71 0.31 -13.43
C HIS A 90 22.24 0.45 -13.51
N SER A 91 22.97 -0.31 -12.69
CA SER A 91 24.44 -0.22 -12.65
C SER A 91 25.11 -0.77 -13.91
N TYR A 92 24.41 -1.66 -14.63
CA TYR A 92 24.93 -2.42 -15.78
C TYR A 92 24.39 -1.94 -17.14
N HIS A 93 23.40 -1.06 -17.19
CA HIS A 93 22.95 -0.43 -18.45
C HIS A 93 22.29 0.92 -18.19
N ASN A 94 22.38 1.83 -19.16
CA ASN A 94 21.71 3.11 -19.07
C ASN A 94 20.29 3.02 -19.63
N CYS A 95 19.29 2.86 -18.75
CA CYS A 95 17.89 2.74 -19.12
C CYS A 95 17.33 3.97 -19.87
N PHE A 96 18.05 5.09 -19.81
CA PHE A 96 17.68 6.32 -20.49
C PHE A 96 17.96 6.26 -21.99
N ASP A 97 19.11 5.72 -22.39
CA ASP A 97 19.57 5.71 -23.79
C ASP A 97 19.21 4.38 -24.51
N GLU A 98 19.35 3.24 -23.81
CA GLU A 98 19.29 1.91 -24.44
C GLU A 98 17.94 1.19 -24.20
N GLY A 99 17.08 1.74 -23.34
CA GLY A 99 15.89 1.04 -22.85
C GLY A 99 16.23 0.00 -21.79
N CYS A 100 15.21 -0.60 -21.19
CA CYS A 100 15.40 -1.69 -20.22
C CYS A 100 15.31 -3.02 -20.99
N PRO A 101 16.34 -3.87 -20.97
CA PRO A 101 16.23 -5.19 -21.58
C PRO A 101 15.12 -5.99 -20.89
N PRO A 102 14.39 -6.85 -21.62
CA PRO A 102 13.39 -7.73 -21.02
C PRO A 102 14.02 -8.65 -19.96
N ASP A 103 13.23 -9.09 -18.98
CA ASP A 103 13.61 -9.81 -17.74
C ASP A 103 14.31 -11.19 -17.94
N GLU A 104 15.05 -11.41 -19.02
CA GLU A 104 15.77 -12.66 -19.28
C GLU A 104 17.15 -12.74 -18.60
N VAL A 105 17.59 -11.68 -17.89
CA VAL A 105 18.90 -11.63 -17.21
C VAL A 105 18.79 -11.45 -15.69
N ALA A 106 17.85 -12.15 -15.06
CA ALA A 106 17.82 -12.33 -13.61
C ALA A 106 18.34 -13.72 -13.20
N GLU A 107 19.54 -14.08 -13.67
CA GLU A 107 20.32 -15.18 -13.09
C GLU A 107 21.73 -14.67 -12.74
N ALA A 108 21.95 -14.43 -11.44
CA ALA A 108 23.18 -14.68 -10.68
C ALA A 108 23.03 -14.17 -9.24
#